data_AF-A0AAP3GBD0-F1
#
_entry.id   AF-A0AAP3GBD0-F1
#
_cell.length_a   1.000
_cell.length_b   1.000
_cell.length_c   1.000
_cell.angle_alpha   90.00
_cell.angle_beta   90.00
_cell.angle_gamma   90.00
#
_symmetry.space_group_name_H-M   'P 1'
#
loop_
_entity.id
_entity.type
_entity.pdbx_description
1 polymer ?
#
loop_
_entity_poly.entity_id
_entity_poly.type
_entity_poly.pdbx_seq_one_letter_code
_entity_poly.pdbx_strand_id
1 'polypeptide(L)'
;MFYNRGTREEGELAMTILQENIELKRIARALERLLQFLDEEKRIAIQTKLNQKMNLSMETKLFQRIVAVYQKEEIIKREHALKRKSSCRLSKQIQMVFLRFLIEHSQVIEFELDGGFIIGKKAGKVLLVIKLFPHLGGYRGKAWYKIVDKVAREACKQYQIDRGQVYLFVSSLVNSIDVRNVKELTGKSYRSSSDILAIQHRSTLYEYLKLYMGRITGLKEPDKQIYFLSADIHPNLLSLQVKADDSDLIVKEQEWLKPSIAELIHVIEKKK
;
A
#
# COMPACT_ATOMS: atom_id res chain seq x y z
N MET A 1 23.17 42.31 -1.32
CA MET A 1 23.71 41.28 -0.41
C MET A 1 22.60 40.32 -0.04
N PHE A 2 22.52 39.16 -0.70
CA PHE A 2 21.62 38.06 -0.31
C PHE A 2 22.51 36.85 -0.04
N TYR A 3 22.91 36.67 1.21
CA TYR A 3 23.69 35.50 1.65
C TYR A 3 22.77 34.52 2.38
N ASN A 4 22.89 33.24 2.01
CA ASN A 4 22.72 32.06 2.84
C ASN A 4 21.45 31.95 3.73
N ARG A 5 20.33 31.50 3.14
CA ARG A 5 19.30 30.76 3.90
C ARG A 5 19.16 29.28 3.50
N GLY A 6 19.53 28.90 2.27
CA GLY A 6 19.40 27.51 1.80
C GLY A 6 20.41 26.51 2.38
N THR A 7 21.60 26.97 2.81
CA THR A 7 22.69 26.10 3.28
C THR A 7 22.56 25.66 4.73
N ARG A 8 21.69 26.31 5.52
CA ARG A 8 21.56 26.05 6.97
C ARG A 8 20.55 24.93 7.26
N GLU A 9 19.40 24.94 6.57
CA GLU A 9 18.37 23.91 6.70
C GLU A 9 18.79 22.56 6.09
N GLU A 10 19.53 22.58 4.97
CA GLU A 10 20.13 21.37 4.39
C GLU A 10 21.23 20.78 5.31
N GLY A 11 22.02 21.63 5.96
CA GLY A 11 23.03 21.23 6.94
C GLY A 11 22.42 20.64 8.23
N GLU A 12 21.32 21.19 8.71
CA GLU A 12 20.59 20.69 9.88
C GLU A 12 19.87 19.35 9.58
N LEU A 13 19.27 19.20 8.40
CA LEU A 13 18.67 17.93 7.97
C LEU A 13 19.75 16.85 7.78
N ALA A 14 20.87 17.17 7.13
CA ALA A 14 21.99 16.25 6.96
C ALA A 14 22.62 15.82 8.30
N MET A 15 22.77 16.75 9.24
CA MET A 15 23.24 16.47 10.60
C MET A 15 22.27 15.59 11.39
N THR A 16 20.96 15.83 11.25
CA THR A 16 19.91 15.01 11.89
C THR A 16 19.94 13.58 11.36
N ILE A 17 20.02 13.42 10.03
CA ILE A 17 20.15 12.10 9.38
C ILE A 17 21.46 11.39 9.79
N LEU A 18 22.57 12.13 9.93
CA LEU A 18 23.84 11.58 10.41
C LEU A 18 23.75 11.11 11.87
N GLN A 19 23.12 11.89 12.75
CA GLN A 19 22.90 11.52 14.14
C GLN A 19 21.97 10.31 14.27
N GLU A 20 20.86 10.28 13.54
CA GLU A 20 19.95 9.11 13.49
C GLU A 20 20.70 7.86 13.01
N ASN A 21 21.56 7.97 12.00
CA ASN A 21 22.38 6.86 11.51
C ASN A 21 23.43 6.38 12.54
N ILE A 22 24.01 7.29 13.32
CA ILE A 22 24.96 6.93 14.40
C ILE A 22 24.21 6.19 15.52
N GLU A 23 23.04 6.67 15.91
CA GLU A 23 22.23 6.03 16.94
C GLU A 23 21.69 4.67 16.47
N LEU A 24 21.26 4.53 15.22
CA LEU A 24 20.89 3.23 14.64
C LEU A 24 22.07 2.25 14.64
N LYS A 25 23.28 2.70 14.30
CA LYS A 25 24.50 1.86 14.38
C LYS A 25 24.83 1.47 15.82
N ARG A 26 24.60 2.35 16.80
CA ARG A 26 24.76 2.04 18.23
C ARG A 26 23.74 1.00 18.69
N ILE A 27 22.47 1.16 18.33
CA ILE A 27 21.39 0.22 18.63
C ILE A 27 21.70 -1.14 18.01
N ALA A 28 22.14 -1.19 16.74
CA ALA A 28 22.51 -2.44 16.08
C ALA A 28 23.62 -3.20 16.84
N ARG A 29 24.71 -2.50 17.23
CA ARG A 29 25.80 -3.13 18.01
C ARG A 29 25.34 -3.56 19.41
N ALA A 30 24.44 -2.81 20.04
CA ALA A 30 23.88 -3.18 21.34
C ALA A 30 23.03 -4.45 21.23
N LEU A 31 22.22 -4.57 20.17
CA LEU A 31 21.43 -5.76 19.87
C LEU A 31 22.31 -6.97 19.54
N GLU A 32 23.39 -6.80 18.78
CA GLU A 32 24.39 -7.85 18.52
C GLU A 32 25.03 -8.37 19.81
N ARG A 33 25.35 -7.48 20.74
CA ARG A 33 25.87 -7.88 22.06
C ARG A 33 24.82 -8.64 22.88
N LEU A 34 23.56 -8.19 22.87
CA LEU A 34 22.47 -8.89 23.58
C LEU A 34 22.21 -10.28 23.02
N LEU A 35 22.35 -10.47 21.70
CA LEU A 35 22.25 -11.78 21.05
C LEU A 35 23.34 -12.76 21.53
N GLN A 36 24.50 -12.27 21.99
CA GLN A 36 25.58 -13.11 22.51
C GLN A 36 25.25 -13.78 23.85
N PHE A 37 24.32 -13.23 24.62
CA PHE A 37 23.88 -13.76 25.92
C PHE A 37 22.71 -14.73 25.82
N LEU A 38 22.15 -14.93 24.62
CA LEU A 38 21.12 -15.92 24.38
C LEU A 38 21.75 -17.29 24.11
N ASP A 39 21.05 -18.34 24.51
CA ASP A 39 21.37 -19.70 24.08
C ASP A 39 21.32 -19.81 22.55
N GLU A 40 22.06 -20.79 22.02
CA GLU A 40 22.27 -20.96 20.58
C GLU A 40 20.94 -21.13 19.83
N GLU A 41 19.98 -21.84 20.44
CA GLU A 41 18.66 -22.09 19.86
C GLU A 41 17.85 -20.79 19.69
N LYS A 42 17.81 -19.92 20.71
CA LYS A 42 17.17 -18.61 20.62
C LYS A 42 17.88 -17.68 19.65
N ARG A 43 19.21 -17.72 19.59
CA ARG A 43 19.99 -16.91 18.63
C ARG A 43 19.67 -17.31 17.19
N ILE A 44 19.67 -18.60 16.89
CA ILE A 44 19.30 -19.13 15.57
C ILE A 44 17.86 -18.75 15.24
N ALA A 45 16.93 -18.86 16.19
CA ALA A 45 15.54 -18.47 15.98
C ALA A 45 15.39 -16.98 15.65
N ILE A 46 16.07 -16.09 16.37
CA ILE A 46 16.03 -14.64 16.11
C ILE A 46 16.70 -14.32 14.77
N GLN A 47 17.87 -14.87 14.48
CA GLN A 47 18.57 -14.62 13.21
C GLN A 47 17.75 -15.10 12.02
N THR A 48 17.09 -16.26 12.14
CA THR A 48 16.18 -16.78 11.13
C THR A 48 15.01 -15.84 10.90
N LYS A 49 14.36 -15.37 11.98
CA LYS A 49 13.28 -14.37 11.89
C LYS A 49 13.74 -13.06 11.26
N LEU A 50 14.94 -12.60 11.60
CA LEU A 50 15.51 -11.36 11.08
C LEU A 50 15.79 -11.47 9.58
N ASN A 51 16.43 -12.56 9.16
CA ASN A 51 16.69 -12.85 7.75
C ASN A 51 15.37 -12.98 6.97
N GLN A 52 14.36 -13.65 7.54
CA GLN A 52 13.02 -13.71 6.95
C GLN A 52 12.40 -12.32 6.78
N LYS A 53 12.47 -11.45 7.79
CA LYS A 53 11.95 -10.07 7.71
C LYS A 53 12.70 -9.22 6.68
N MET A 54 14.03 -9.37 6.57
CA MET A 54 14.83 -8.62 5.60
C MET A 54 14.48 -9.01 4.16
N ASN A 55 14.23 -10.30 3.92
CA ASN A 55 13.94 -10.86 2.60
C ASN A 55 12.49 -10.70 2.14
N LEU A 56 11.60 -10.10 2.94
CA LEU A 56 10.21 -9.88 2.51
C LEU A 56 10.14 -8.93 1.31
N SER A 57 9.31 -9.29 0.32
CA SER A 57 8.99 -8.42 -0.81
C SER A 57 8.34 -7.11 -0.36
N MET A 58 8.41 -6.08 -1.21
CA MET A 58 7.78 -4.78 -0.92
C MET A 58 6.26 -4.90 -0.70
N GLU A 59 5.61 -5.75 -1.48
CA GLU A 59 4.18 -6.05 -1.37
C GLU A 59 3.87 -6.65 0.01
N THR A 60 4.67 -7.64 0.46
CA THR A 60 4.49 -8.26 1.77
C THR A 60 4.69 -7.25 2.90
N LYS A 61 5.74 -6.42 2.81
CA LYS A 61 6.03 -5.36 3.79
C LYS A 61 4.87 -4.36 3.87
N LEU A 62 4.36 -3.89 2.74
CA LEU A 62 3.21 -2.97 2.71
C LEU A 62 1.95 -3.65 3.26
N PHE A 63 1.67 -4.88 2.84
CA PHE A 63 0.49 -5.63 3.26
C PHE A 63 0.47 -5.84 4.78
N GLN A 64 1.60 -6.25 5.37
CA GLN A 64 1.75 -6.36 6.83
C GLN A 64 1.44 -5.06 7.57
N ARG A 65 1.93 -3.92 7.06
CA ARG A 65 1.64 -2.62 7.66
C ARG A 65 0.16 -2.27 7.58
N ILE A 66 -0.51 -2.62 6.48
CA ILE A 66 -1.97 -2.45 6.35
C ILE A 66 -2.72 -3.36 7.34
N VAL A 67 -2.31 -4.62 7.49
CA VAL A 67 -2.89 -5.55 8.47
C VAL A 67 -2.75 -5.01 9.90
N ALA A 68 -1.59 -4.44 10.25
CA ALA A 68 -1.36 -3.83 11.56
C ALA A 68 -2.32 -2.67 11.84
N VAL A 69 -2.73 -1.90 10.82
CA VAL A 69 -3.79 -0.87 10.99
C VAL A 69 -5.12 -1.50 11.37
N TYR A 70 -5.52 -2.59 10.69
CA TYR A 70 -6.75 -3.31 11.02
C TYR A 70 -6.71 -3.93 12.42
N GLN A 71 -5.56 -4.45 12.86
CA GLN A 71 -5.37 -4.98 14.21
C GLN A 71 -5.53 -3.89 15.27
N LYS A 72 -4.86 -2.74 15.11
CA LYS A 72 -5.01 -1.60 16.02
C LYS A 72 -6.47 -1.15 16.12
N GLU A 73 -7.16 -1.10 15.00
CA GLU A 73 -8.57 -0.74 14.97
C GLU A 73 -9.48 -1.78 15.64
N GLU A 74 -9.12 -3.07 15.60
CA GLU A 74 -9.81 -4.13 16.34
C GLU A 74 -9.59 -4.01 17.85
N ILE A 75 -8.37 -3.67 18.29
CA ILE A 75 -8.05 -3.41 19.70
C ILE A 75 -8.91 -2.25 20.23
N ILE A 76 -8.89 -1.09 19.55
CA ILE A 76 -9.71 0.07 19.90
C ILE A 76 -11.20 -0.30 19.95
N LYS A 77 -11.69 -1.10 18.98
CA LYS A 77 -13.08 -1.55 18.97
C LYS A 77 -13.41 -2.33 20.25
N ARG A 78 -12.53 -3.22 20.70
CA ARG A 78 -12.73 -4.03 21.91
C ARG A 78 -12.63 -3.19 23.18
N GLU A 79 -11.60 -2.36 23.30
CA GLU A 79 -11.36 -1.48 24.47
C GLU A 79 -12.54 -0.52 24.71
N HIS A 80 -13.16 -0.02 23.63
CA HIS A 80 -14.28 0.92 23.71
C HIS A 80 -15.66 0.26 23.49
N ALA A 81 -15.77 -1.07 23.51
CA ALA A 81 -17.01 -1.82 23.31
C ALA A 81 -17.82 -1.39 22.06
N LEU A 82 -17.12 -1.04 20.97
CA LEU A 82 -17.75 -0.54 19.74
C LEU A 82 -18.31 -1.70 18.91
N LYS A 83 -19.48 -1.49 18.29
CA LYS A 83 -20.10 -2.49 17.39
C LYS A 83 -19.30 -2.73 16.11
N ARG A 84 -18.54 -1.73 15.64
CA ARG A 84 -17.82 -1.76 14.37
C ARG A 84 -16.54 -0.93 14.41
N LYS A 85 -15.57 -1.32 13.57
CA LYS A 85 -14.37 -0.51 13.25
C LYS A 85 -14.78 0.80 12.58
N SER A 86 -14.07 1.90 12.83
CA SER A 86 -14.29 3.19 12.18
C SER A 86 -13.69 3.18 10.77
N SER A 87 -14.56 3.22 9.76
CA SER A 87 -14.13 3.29 8.34
C SER A 87 -13.32 4.55 8.04
N CYS A 88 -13.68 5.69 8.65
CA CYS A 88 -12.98 6.96 8.46
C CYS A 88 -11.55 6.89 9.02
N ARG A 89 -11.39 6.45 10.28
CA ARG A 89 -10.08 6.32 10.92
C ARG A 89 -9.21 5.29 10.20
N LEU A 90 -9.79 4.15 9.85
CA LEU A 90 -9.08 3.11 9.12
C LEU A 90 -8.57 3.59 7.76
N SER A 91 -9.41 4.27 6.99
CA SER A 91 -9.01 4.86 5.70
C SER A 91 -7.86 5.86 5.87
N LYS A 92 -7.96 6.76 6.85
CA LYS A 92 -6.90 7.74 7.14
C LYS A 92 -5.58 7.06 7.55
N GLN A 93 -5.63 6.06 8.42
CA GLN A 93 -4.43 5.36 8.88
C GLN A 93 -3.77 4.53 7.78
N ILE A 94 -4.55 3.88 6.91
CA ILE A 94 -4.00 3.19 5.74
C ILE A 94 -3.30 4.18 4.79
N GLN A 95 -3.89 5.35 4.55
CA GLN A 95 -3.25 6.40 3.76
C GLN A 95 -1.93 6.87 4.37
N MET A 96 -1.87 7.08 5.68
CA MET A 96 -0.63 7.43 6.37
C MET A 96 0.43 6.33 6.29
N VAL A 97 0.04 5.06 6.42
CA VAL A 97 0.95 3.91 6.28
C VAL A 97 1.53 3.85 4.87
N PHE A 98 0.69 4.03 3.85
CA PHE A 98 1.13 4.01 2.46
C PHE A 98 2.02 5.21 2.13
N LEU A 99 1.68 6.40 2.62
CA LEU A 99 2.51 7.60 2.49
C LEU A 99 3.92 7.36 3.05
N ARG A 100 4.01 6.86 4.29
CA ARG A 100 5.30 6.54 4.91
C ARG A 100 6.06 5.49 4.12
N PHE A 101 5.35 4.47 3.63
CA PHE A 101 5.95 3.44 2.80
C PHE A 101 6.55 4.01 1.51
N LEU A 102 5.88 4.95 0.84
CA LEU A 102 6.44 5.63 -0.33
C LEU A 102 7.65 6.49 0.01
N ILE A 103 7.59 7.27 1.09
CA ILE A 103 8.71 8.12 1.55
C ILE A 103 9.95 7.28 1.86
N GLU A 104 9.78 6.14 2.52
CA GLU A 104 10.88 5.23 2.86
C GLU A 104 11.56 4.60 1.63
N HIS A 105 10.86 4.49 0.50
CA HIS A 105 11.32 3.77 -0.68
C HIS A 105 11.52 4.68 -1.91
N SER A 106 11.44 5.99 -1.74
CA SER A 106 11.68 6.97 -2.81
C SER A 106 12.68 8.00 -2.35
N GLN A 107 13.75 8.16 -3.11
CA GLN A 107 14.81 9.13 -2.80
C GLN A 107 14.64 10.47 -3.52
N VAL A 108 13.75 10.53 -4.53
CA VAL A 108 13.69 11.65 -5.48
C VAL A 108 12.36 12.41 -5.42
N ILE A 109 11.30 11.74 -4.97
CA ILE A 109 9.94 12.29 -4.92
C ILE A 109 9.59 12.59 -3.46
N GLU A 110 9.20 13.83 -3.21
CA GLU A 110 8.59 14.26 -1.95
C GLU A 110 7.12 13.84 -1.96
N PHE A 111 6.66 13.23 -0.87
CA PHE A 111 5.26 12.84 -0.75
C PHE A 111 4.56 13.56 0.41
N GLU A 112 3.31 13.96 0.17
CA GLU A 112 2.43 14.51 1.20
C GLU A 112 1.00 13.97 1.05
N LEU A 113 0.19 14.13 2.10
CA LEU A 113 -1.23 13.80 2.08
C LEU A 113 -2.07 15.08 2.06
N ASP A 114 -2.99 15.18 1.10
CA ASP A 114 -3.95 16.28 1.00
C ASP A 114 -5.26 15.80 0.35
N GLY A 115 -6.42 16.25 0.84
CA GLY A 115 -7.72 15.89 0.25
C GLY A 115 -8.04 14.37 0.19
N GLY A 116 -7.33 13.55 0.98
CA GLY A 116 -7.41 12.09 0.87
C GLY A 116 -6.73 11.52 -0.38
N PHE A 117 -5.78 12.26 -0.94
CA PHE A 117 -4.84 11.89 -1.98
C PHE A 117 -3.42 11.93 -1.43
N ILE A 118 -2.57 11.05 -1.96
CA ILE A 118 -1.12 11.16 -1.75
C ILE A 118 -0.53 11.86 -2.98
N ILE A 119 0.12 12.99 -2.77
CA ILE A 119 0.71 13.83 -3.82
C ILE A 119 2.19 13.54 -3.87
N GLY A 120 2.72 13.24 -5.06
CA GLY A 120 4.16 13.16 -5.30
C GLY A 120 4.66 14.43 -6.00
N LYS A 121 5.64 15.10 -5.39
CA LYS A 121 6.27 16.33 -5.89
C LYS A 121 7.76 16.13 -6.15
N LYS A 122 8.30 16.94 -7.05
CA LYS A 122 9.74 17.07 -7.29
C LYS A 122 10.05 18.52 -7.60
N ALA A 123 10.98 19.12 -6.86
CA ALA A 123 11.33 20.54 -6.97
C ALA A 123 10.07 21.45 -6.94
N GLY A 124 9.15 21.17 -6.02
CA GLY A 124 7.89 21.92 -5.85
C GLY A 124 6.78 21.64 -6.90
N LYS A 125 7.07 20.91 -7.98
CA LYS A 125 6.06 20.57 -9.00
C LYS A 125 5.37 19.25 -8.70
N VAL A 126 4.04 19.22 -8.78
CA VAL A 126 3.25 17.98 -8.67
C VAL A 126 3.49 17.10 -9.90
N LEU A 127 4.01 15.90 -9.69
CA LEU A 127 4.27 14.93 -10.74
C LEU A 127 3.19 13.85 -10.83
N LEU A 128 2.55 13.53 -9.70
CA LEU A 128 1.52 12.50 -9.63
C LEU A 128 0.65 12.64 -8.40
N VAL A 129 -0.51 11.98 -8.48
CA VAL A 129 -1.49 11.88 -7.40
C VAL A 129 -1.94 10.43 -7.29
N ILE A 130 -1.96 9.88 -6.07
CA ILE A 130 -2.37 8.51 -5.79
C ILE A 130 -3.63 8.55 -4.91
N LYS A 131 -4.67 7.82 -5.31
CA LYS A 131 -5.85 7.55 -4.48
C LYS A 131 -5.86 6.09 -4.02
N LEU A 132 -6.00 5.90 -2.71
CA LEU A 132 -6.06 4.57 -2.12
C LEU A 132 -7.50 4.12 -1.85
N PHE A 133 -7.75 2.85 -2.12
CA PHE A 133 -8.97 2.14 -1.79
C PHE A 133 -8.59 0.86 -1.01
N PRO A 134 -9.02 0.69 0.25
CA PRO A 134 -8.79 -0.57 0.95
C PRO A 134 -9.40 -1.77 0.20
N HIS A 135 -10.56 -1.55 -0.41
CA HIS A 135 -11.28 -2.42 -1.33
C HIS A 135 -12.32 -1.57 -2.06
N LEU A 136 -12.94 -2.09 -3.12
CA LEU A 136 -13.94 -1.34 -3.88
C LEU A 136 -15.30 -1.30 -3.18
N GLY A 137 -15.67 -2.35 -2.45
CA GLY A 137 -16.93 -2.37 -1.69
C GLY A 137 -18.14 -2.01 -2.56
N GLY A 138 -18.82 -0.90 -2.22
CA GLY A 138 -19.97 -0.37 -2.97
C GLY A 138 -19.65 0.17 -4.37
N TYR A 139 -18.37 0.31 -4.72
CA TYR A 139 -17.93 0.79 -6.03
C TYR A 139 -17.60 -0.34 -7.02
N ARG A 140 -17.84 -1.61 -6.69
CA ARG A 140 -17.55 -2.73 -7.59
C ARG A 140 -18.44 -2.75 -8.84
N GLY A 141 -17.99 -3.48 -9.87
CA GLY A 141 -18.69 -3.58 -11.14
C GLY A 141 -18.71 -2.26 -11.89
N LYS A 142 -19.80 -1.96 -12.60
CA LYS A 142 -19.90 -0.74 -13.43
C LYS A 142 -19.80 0.57 -12.65
N ALA A 143 -20.06 0.55 -11.33
CA ALA A 143 -19.89 1.72 -10.47
C ALA A 143 -18.42 2.19 -10.40
N TRP A 144 -17.47 1.27 -10.61
CA TRP A 144 -16.05 1.57 -10.57
C TRP A 144 -15.66 2.60 -11.63
N TYR A 145 -16.21 2.48 -12.83
CA TYR A 145 -15.88 3.40 -13.94
C TYR A 145 -16.23 4.85 -13.58
N LYS A 146 -17.38 5.07 -12.93
CA LYS A 146 -17.84 6.39 -12.50
C LYS A 146 -16.96 6.97 -11.40
N ILE A 147 -16.54 6.15 -10.42
CA ILE A 147 -15.68 6.65 -9.34
C ILE A 147 -14.27 6.95 -9.85
N VAL A 148 -13.73 6.16 -10.78
CA VAL A 148 -12.42 6.45 -11.40
C VAL A 148 -12.45 7.78 -12.14
N ASP A 149 -13.47 8.01 -12.97
CA ASP A 149 -13.63 9.28 -13.70
C ASP A 149 -13.84 10.48 -12.75
N LYS A 150 -14.60 10.30 -11.67
CA LYS A 150 -14.74 11.33 -10.62
C LYS A 150 -13.38 11.65 -9.99
N VAL A 151 -12.63 10.64 -9.56
CA VAL A 151 -11.33 10.81 -8.88
C VAL A 151 -10.32 11.48 -9.81
N ALA A 152 -10.26 11.07 -11.08
CA ALA A 152 -9.36 11.66 -12.05
C ALA A 152 -9.69 13.14 -12.30
N ARG A 153 -10.97 13.50 -12.50
CA ARG A 153 -11.38 14.90 -12.67
C ARG A 153 -11.04 15.76 -11.46
N GLU A 154 -11.29 15.25 -10.25
CA GLU A 154 -11.00 15.95 -9.00
C GLU A 154 -9.50 16.22 -8.86
N ALA A 155 -8.66 15.21 -9.05
CA ALA A 155 -7.20 15.34 -9.00
C ALA A 155 -6.65 16.29 -10.08
N CYS A 156 -7.10 16.15 -11.33
CA CYS A 156 -6.67 17.03 -12.43
C CYS A 156 -7.02 18.49 -12.15
N LYS A 157 -8.21 18.76 -11.63
CA LYS A 157 -8.66 20.13 -11.31
C LYS A 157 -7.89 20.71 -10.13
N GLN A 158 -7.75 19.95 -9.04
CA GLN A 158 -7.14 20.44 -7.80
C GLN A 158 -5.63 20.65 -7.93
N TYR A 159 -4.94 19.74 -8.63
CA TYR A 159 -3.48 19.73 -8.68
C TYR A 159 -2.89 20.15 -10.04
N GLN A 160 -3.75 20.55 -10.99
CA GLN A 160 -3.35 21.00 -12.32
C GLN A 160 -2.46 19.98 -13.07
N ILE A 161 -2.83 18.71 -12.99
CA ILE A 161 -2.15 17.58 -13.64
C ILE A 161 -3.02 16.92 -14.71
N ASP A 162 -2.39 16.14 -15.60
CA ASP A 162 -3.10 15.33 -16.59
C ASP A 162 -3.63 14.00 -16.01
N ARG A 163 -4.62 13.40 -16.67
CA ARG A 163 -5.15 12.07 -16.35
C ARG A 163 -4.08 10.99 -16.34
N GLY A 164 -2.99 11.12 -17.10
CA GLY A 164 -1.84 10.21 -17.09
C GLY A 164 -0.95 10.29 -15.84
N GLN A 165 -1.24 11.22 -14.93
CA GLN A 165 -0.52 11.41 -13.66
C GLN A 165 -1.35 10.99 -12.44
N VAL A 166 -2.56 10.46 -12.65
CA VAL A 166 -3.45 9.98 -11.59
C VAL A 166 -3.31 8.47 -11.44
N TYR A 167 -3.05 8.01 -10.23
CA TYR A 167 -2.84 6.60 -9.91
C TYR A 167 -3.86 6.14 -8.88
N LEU A 168 -4.30 4.90 -8.99
CA LEU A 168 -5.24 4.27 -8.08
C LEU A 168 -4.60 3.02 -7.51
N PHE A 169 -4.73 2.83 -6.21
CA PHE A 169 -4.24 1.64 -5.53
C PHE A 169 -5.36 0.98 -4.74
N VAL A 170 -5.58 -0.32 -4.98
CA VAL A 170 -6.60 -1.12 -4.32
C VAL A 170 -5.92 -2.20 -3.48
N SER A 171 -6.04 -2.12 -2.16
CA SER A 171 -5.31 -3.02 -1.26
C SER A 171 -5.81 -4.47 -1.31
N SER A 172 -7.09 -4.70 -1.63
CA SER A 172 -7.68 -6.04 -1.67
C SER A 172 -8.81 -6.14 -2.70
N LEU A 173 -8.81 -7.21 -3.49
CA LEU A 173 -9.93 -7.57 -4.35
C LEU A 173 -11.06 -8.32 -3.63
N VAL A 174 -10.83 -8.80 -2.41
CA VAL A 174 -11.92 -9.30 -1.55
C VAL A 174 -12.92 -8.16 -1.35
N ASN A 175 -14.21 -8.43 -1.61
CA ASN A 175 -15.31 -7.46 -1.67
C ASN A 175 -15.26 -6.44 -2.82
N SER A 176 -14.41 -6.66 -3.82
CA SER A 176 -14.22 -5.74 -4.96
C SER A 176 -14.72 -6.30 -6.31
N ILE A 177 -15.09 -7.58 -6.37
CA ILE A 177 -15.54 -8.25 -7.59
C ILE A 177 -17.06 -8.42 -7.60
N ASP A 178 -17.69 -8.09 -8.72
CA ASP A 178 -19.10 -8.42 -9.01
C ASP A 178 -19.14 -9.57 -10.02
N VAL A 179 -19.58 -10.76 -9.58
CA VAL A 179 -19.63 -11.96 -10.43
C VAL A 179 -20.56 -11.81 -11.65
N ARG A 180 -21.55 -10.91 -11.59
CA ARG A 180 -22.40 -10.61 -12.75
C ARG A 180 -21.61 -9.86 -13.82
N ASN A 181 -20.78 -8.91 -13.40
CA ASN A 181 -19.89 -8.17 -14.30
C ASN A 181 -18.77 -9.07 -14.85
N VAL A 182 -18.29 -10.03 -14.04
CA VAL A 182 -17.36 -11.06 -14.54
C VAL A 182 -17.98 -11.82 -15.70
N LYS A 183 -19.19 -12.36 -15.52
CA LYS A 183 -19.90 -13.09 -16.58
C LYS A 183 -20.15 -12.24 -17.81
N GLU A 184 -20.51 -10.97 -17.62
CA GLU A 184 -20.72 -10.03 -18.74
C GLU A 184 -19.45 -9.80 -19.56
N LEU A 185 -18.29 -9.69 -18.92
CA LEU A 185 -17.03 -9.38 -19.61
C LEU A 185 -16.32 -10.62 -20.17
N THR A 186 -16.29 -11.72 -19.43
CA THR A 186 -15.50 -12.92 -19.80
C THR A 186 -16.35 -14.08 -20.31
N GLY A 187 -17.68 -14.00 -20.19
CA GLY A 187 -18.58 -15.13 -20.45
C GLY A 187 -18.55 -16.23 -19.38
N LYS A 188 -17.64 -16.16 -18.39
CA LYS A 188 -17.44 -17.18 -17.35
C LYS A 188 -18.27 -16.86 -16.10
N SER A 189 -18.89 -17.89 -15.53
CA SER A 189 -19.74 -17.75 -14.35
C SER A 189 -19.08 -18.36 -13.12
N TYR A 190 -19.23 -17.70 -11.98
CA TYR A 190 -18.67 -18.12 -10.70
C TYR A 190 -19.75 -18.04 -9.62
N ARG A 191 -19.66 -18.91 -8.60
CA ARG A 191 -20.66 -18.96 -7.53
C ARG A 191 -20.57 -17.75 -6.60
N SER A 192 -19.37 -17.21 -6.42
CA SER A 192 -19.12 -16.10 -5.50
C SER A 192 -17.89 -15.30 -5.95
N SER A 193 -17.69 -14.11 -5.36
CA SER A 193 -16.46 -13.36 -5.58
C SER A 193 -15.22 -14.11 -5.07
N SER A 194 -15.34 -14.85 -3.97
CA SER A 194 -14.22 -15.63 -3.41
C SER A 194 -13.77 -16.74 -4.36
N ASP A 195 -14.70 -17.30 -5.13
CA ASP A 195 -14.46 -18.36 -6.12
C ASP A 195 -13.46 -17.89 -7.18
N ILE A 196 -13.75 -16.80 -7.90
CA ILE A 196 -12.82 -16.24 -8.92
C ILE A 196 -11.49 -15.73 -8.35
N LEU A 197 -11.44 -15.36 -7.07
CA LEU A 197 -10.20 -14.87 -6.44
C LEU A 197 -9.22 -16.00 -6.11
N ALA A 198 -9.68 -17.25 -6.09
CA ALA A 198 -8.86 -18.40 -5.74
C ALA A 198 -7.72 -18.62 -6.76
N ILE A 199 -6.61 -19.17 -6.27
CA ILE A 199 -5.37 -19.35 -7.03
C ILE A 199 -5.57 -20.11 -8.35
N GLN A 200 -6.42 -21.13 -8.37
CA GLN A 200 -6.71 -21.92 -9.57
C GLN A 200 -7.44 -21.13 -10.67
N HIS A 201 -7.98 -19.95 -10.35
CA HIS A 201 -8.69 -19.08 -11.30
C HIS A 201 -7.89 -17.82 -11.67
N ARG A 202 -6.61 -17.75 -11.29
CA ARG A 202 -5.72 -16.59 -11.51
C ARG A 202 -5.71 -16.08 -12.96
N SER A 203 -5.65 -16.98 -13.93
CA SER A 203 -5.67 -16.61 -15.36
C SER A 203 -6.96 -15.89 -15.77
N THR A 204 -8.11 -16.37 -15.29
CA THR A 204 -9.41 -15.73 -15.55
C THR A 204 -9.56 -14.43 -14.77
N LEU A 205 -9.00 -14.34 -13.56
CA LEU A 205 -8.97 -13.09 -12.81
C LEU A 205 -8.19 -12.01 -13.59
N TYR A 206 -7.02 -12.33 -14.14
CA TYR A 206 -6.24 -11.40 -14.96
C TYR A 206 -6.96 -11.01 -16.26
N GLU A 207 -7.60 -11.97 -16.93
CA GLU A 207 -8.44 -11.71 -18.10
C GLU A 207 -9.58 -10.72 -17.77
N TYR A 208 -10.31 -10.98 -16.67
CA TYR A 208 -11.34 -10.09 -16.18
C TYR A 208 -10.80 -8.70 -15.88
N LEU A 209 -9.71 -8.59 -15.10
CA LEU A 209 -9.12 -7.30 -14.74
C LEU A 209 -8.68 -6.50 -15.97
N LYS A 210 -8.10 -7.16 -16.98
CA LYS A 210 -7.72 -6.52 -18.24
C LYS A 210 -8.93 -5.93 -18.97
N LEU A 211 -10.01 -6.72 -19.13
CA LEU A 211 -11.25 -6.26 -19.77
C LEU A 211 -11.93 -5.16 -18.95
N TYR A 212 -11.91 -5.30 -17.62
CA TYR A 212 -12.50 -4.36 -16.68
C TYR A 212 -11.77 -3.01 -16.71
N MET A 213 -10.43 -3.01 -16.74
CA MET A 213 -9.63 -1.80 -16.91
C MET A 213 -9.78 -1.19 -18.31
N GLY A 214 -9.92 -2.01 -19.36
CA GLY A 214 -10.14 -1.53 -20.73
C GLY A 214 -11.44 -0.74 -20.94
N ARG A 215 -12.39 -0.80 -20.00
CA ARG A 215 -13.63 0.01 -20.02
C ARG A 215 -13.50 1.35 -19.32
N ILE A 216 -12.36 1.63 -18.67
CA ILE A 216 -12.13 2.86 -17.92
C ILE A 216 -11.66 3.97 -18.87
N THR A 217 -12.43 5.04 -18.95
CA THR A 217 -12.10 6.23 -19.77
C THR A 217 -11.61 7.43 -18.94
N GLY A 218 -11.71 7.34 -17.61
CA GLY A 218 -11.30 8.40 -16.68
C GLY A 218 -9.78 8.58 -16.58
N LEU A 219 -9.00 7.59 -16.99
CA LEU A 219 -7.53 7.58 -16.96
C LEU A 219 -6.98 7.43 -18.38
N LYS A 220 -5.71 7.83 -18.58
CA LYS A 220 -5.06 7.79 -19.91
C LYS A 220 -4.64 6.37 -20.29
N GLU A 221 -4.09 5.63 -19.33
CA GLU A 221 -3.58 4.26 -19.45
C GLU A 221 -3.99 3.47 -18.19
N PRO A 222 -5.27 3.06 -18.04
CA PRO A 222 -5.78 2.44 -16.82
C PRO A 222 -4.98 1.21 -16.36
N ASP A 223 -4.47 0.42 -17.29
CA ASP A 223 -3.64 -0.77 -17.06
C ASP A 223 -2.28 -0.46 -16.43
N LYS A 224 -1.78 0.77 -16.58
CA LYS A 224 -0.53 1.26 -15.97
C LYS A 224 -0.76 2.16 -14.75
N GLN A 225 -2.01 2.50 -14.48
CA GLN A 225 -2.40 3.49 -13.48
C GLN A 225 -3.21 2.91 -12.32
N ILE A 226 -3.73 1.69 -12.45
CA ILE A 226 -4.50 1.00 -11.40
C ILE A 226 -3.72 -0.22 -10.92
N TYR A 227 -3.42 -0.22 -9.62
CA TYR A 227 -2.62 -1.25 -8.96
C TYR A 227 -3.49 -2.00 -7.96
N PHE A 228 -3.40 -3.32 -7.98
CA PHE A 228 -4.06 -4.20 -7.01
C PHE A 228 -2.98 -4.90 -6.20
N LEU A 229 -3.12 -4.94 -4.88
CA LEU A 229 -2.14 -5.59 -4.02
C LEU A 229 -2.45 -7.08 -3.86
N SER A 230 -3.59 -7.41 -3.25
CA SER A 230 -3.99 -8.79 -2.93
C SER A 230 -5.28 -9.19 -3.63
N ALA A 231 -5.37 -10.46 -4.03
CA ALA A 231 -6.58 -11.00 -4.64
C ALA A 231 -7.55 -11.56 -3.60
N ASP A 232 -7.12 -12.60 -2.91
CA ASP A 232 -7.93 -13.51 -2.10
C ASP A 232 -7.81 -13.29 -0.58
N ILE A 233 -6.86 -12.46 -0.13
CA ILE A 233 -6.66 -12.17 1.28
C ILE A 233 -7.09 -10.74 1.60
N HIS A 234 -8.06 -10.60 2.49
CA HIS A 234 -8.44 -9.30 3.02
C HIS A 234 -7.66 -8.96 4.29
N PRO A 235 -6.99 -7.79 4.39
CA PRO A 235 -6.20 -7.42 5.59
C PRO A 235 -6.99 -7.50 6.91
N ASN A 236 -8.26 -7.06 6.91
CA ASN A 236 -9.18 -7.23 8.05
C ASN A 236 -9.34 -8.69 8.51
N LEU A 237 -9.49 -9.65 7.61
CA LEU A 237 -9.69 -11.05 7.99
C LEU A 237 -8.44 -11.59 8.66
N LEU A 238 -7.27 -11.29 8.09
CA LEU A 238 -6.00 -11.70 8.67
C LEU A 238 -5.79 -11.05 10.04
N SER A 239 -6.16 -9.78 10.21
CA SER A 239 -6.03 -9.06 11.49
C SER A 239 -6.75 -9.73 12.66
N LEU A 240 -7.82 -10.49 12.39
CA LEU A 240 -8.59 -11.20 13.42
C LEU A 240 -7.96 -12.52 13.85
N GLN A 241 -7.08 -13.10 13.02
CA GLN A 241 -6.41 -14.37 13.28
C GLN A 241 -5.15 -14.20 14.13
N VAL A 242 -4.63 -12.98 14.21
CA VAL A 242 -3.40 -12.67 14.95
C VAL A 242 -3.77 -12.42 16.41
N LYS A 243 -3.09 -13.12 17.33
CA LYS A 243 -3.22 -12.84 18.77
C LYS A 243 -2.63 -11.45 19.06
N ALA A 244 -3.19 -10.75 20.05
CA ALA A 244 -2.78 -9.37 20.37
C ALA A 244 -1.27 -9.24 20.68
N ASP A 245 -0.64 -10.30 21.17
CA ASP A 245 0.78 -10.36 21.54
C ASP A 245 1.70 -10.79 20.38
N ASP A 246 1.12 -11.19 19.24
CA ASP A 246 1.85 -11.73 18.10
C ASP A 246 2.27 -10.58 17.17
N SER A 247 3.24 -9.79 17.66
CA SER A 247 3.87 -8.68 16.91
C SER A 247 4.64 -9.13 15.66
N ASP A 248 4.79 -10.45 15.46
CA ASP A 248 5.54 -11.10 14.40
C ASP A 248 4.63 -11.75 13.35
N LEU A 249 3.60 -11.04 12.88
CA LEU A 249 2.81 -11.52 11.74
C LEU A 249 3.69 -11.62 10.48
N ILE A 250 4.25 -12.79 10.22
CA ILE A 250 4.90 -13.12 8.95
C ILE A 250 3.80 -13.58 8.00
N VAL A 251 3.32 -12.67 7.14
CA VAL A 251 2.46 -13.06 6.03
C VAL A 251 3.32 -13.90 5.10
N LYS A 252 2.97 -15.18 4.93
CA LYS A 252 3.63 -16.06 3.96
C LYS A 252 3.62 -15.37 2.60
N GLU A 253 4.72 -15.47 1.86
CA GLU A 253 4.79 -14.93 0.50
C GLU A 253 3.57 -15.37 -0.32
N GLN A 254 2.96 -14.39 -0.97
CA GLN A 254 1.77 -14.56 -1.78
C GLN A 254 2.12 -14.33 -3.24
N GLU A 255 1.31 -14.91 -4.13
CA GLU A 255 1.29 -14.48 -5.52
C GLU A 255 0.59 -13.12 -5.62
N TRP A 256 1.36 -12.05 -5.41
CA TRP A 256 0.88 -10.68 -5.51
C TRP A 256 0.43 -10.35 -6.92
N LEU A 257 -0.60 -9.50 -7.04
CA LEU A 257 -1.11 -9.10 -8.34
C LEU A 257 -0.14 -8.16 -9.05
N LYS A 258 -0.13 -8.26 -10.38
CA LYS A 258 0.66 -7.43 -11.28
C LYS A 258 -0.22 -6.43 -12.05
N PRO A 259 0.24 -5.19 -12.29
CA PRO A 259 1.50 -4.61 -11.82
C PRO A 259 1.47 -4.34 -10.30
N SER A 260 2.63 -4.52 -9.63
CA SER A 260 2.74 -4.48 -8.17
C SER A 260 3.22 -3.14 -7.61
N ILE A 261 3.26 -2.98 -6.28
CA ILE A 261 3.73 -1.73 -5.64
C ILE A 261 5.19 -1.41 -5.97
N ALA A 262 6.04 -2.42 -6.10
CA ALA A 262 7.42 -2.23 -6.52
C ALA A 262 7.51 -1.63 -7.93
N GLU A 263 6.63 -2.07 -8.84
CA GLU A 263 6.53 -1.50 -10.19
C GLU A 263 6.00 -0.06 -10.16
N LEU A 264 5.03 0.26 -9.29
CA LEU A 264 4.58 1.63 -9.10
C LEU A 264 5.75 2.54 -8.66
N ILE A 265 6.50 2.14 -7.63
CA ILE A 265 7.65 2.94 -7.13
C ILE A 265 8.67 3.16 -8.25
N HIS A 266 9.01 2.11 -9.00
CA HIS A 266 9.94 2.23 -10.13
C HIS A 266 9.43 3.17 -11.24
N VAL A 267 8.14 3.11 -11.57
CA VAL A 267 7.51 4.01 -12.55
C VAL A 267 7.56 5.46 -12.04
N ILE A 268 7.34 5.67 -10.74
CA ILE A 268 7.39 6.97 -10.09
C ILE A 268 8.82 7.54 -10.16
N GLU A 269 9.85 6.76 -9.81
CA GLU A 269 11.25 7.20 -9.80
C GLU A 269 11.79 7.55 -11.19
N LYS A 270 11.26 6.89 -12.24
CA LYS A 270 11.66 7.16 -13.63
C LYS A 270 11.03 8.42 -14.22
N LYS A 271 10.00 9.02 -13.60
CA LYS A 271 9.42 10.28 -14.06
C LYS A 271 10.43 11.41 -13.82
N LYS A 272 11.07 11.87 -14.90
CA LYS A 272 12.01 12.99 -14.89
C LYS A 272 11.32 14.31 -14.63
#